data_AF-A0A966P5Z6-F1
#
_entry.id   AF-A0A966P5Z6-F1
#
_cell.length_a   1.000
_cell.length_b   1.000
_cell.length_c   1.000
_cell.angle_alpha   90.00
_cell.angle_beta   90.00
_cell.angle_gamma   90.00
#
_symmetry.space_group_name_H-M   'P 1'
#
loop_
_entity.id
_entity.type
_entity.pdbx_description
1 polymer ?
#
loop_
_entity_poly.entity_id
_entity_poly.type
_entity_poly.pdbx_seq_one_letter_code
_entity_poly.pdbx_strand_id
1 'polypeptide(L)'
;MRVAFTLEGQETTLFKSGDLGYACFRIPALATPMCQSSILRQGNKLYHCGPADTARRSRLLLQKSEDYGQSWEPVETIWMGSAAYCDVVAVAPDIMGVFYERQGYSEMVWTQIVLDP
;
A
#
# COMPACT_ATOMS: atom_id res chain seq x y z
N MET A 1 -37.19 -20.44 12.24
CA MET A 1 -36.60 -19.44 13.15
C MET A 1 -35.14 -19.27 12.75
N ARG A 2 -34.79 -18.17 12.06
CA ARG A 2 -33.40 -17.86 11.66
C ARG A 2 -32.89 -16.79 12.63
N VAL A 3 -31.82 -17.11 13.36
CA VAL A 3 -31.09 -16.12 14.16
C VAL A 3 -30.15 -15.39 13.20
N ALA A 4 -30.40 -14.10 12.99
CA ALA A 4 -29.46 -13.24 12.29
C ALA A 4 -28.39 -12.79 13.29
N PHE A 5 -27.14 -13.14 13.04
CA PHE A 5 -26.00 -12.55 13.75
C PHE A 5 -25.54 -11.34 12.92
N THR A 6 -25.69 -10.15 13.47
CA THR A 6 -25.06 -8.94 12.95
C THR A 6 -23.63 -8.93 13.48
N LEU A 7 -22.64 -9.08 12.60
CA LEU A 7 -21.24 -8.81 12.96
C LEU A 7 -21.06 -7.30 12.90
N GLU A 8 -21.17 -6.63 14.04
CA GLU A 8 -20.67 -5.27 14.17
C GLU A 8 -19.13 -5.35 14.18
N GLY A 9 -18.48 -4.77 13.17
CA GLY A 9 -17.02 -4.71 13.12
C GLY A 9 -16.49 -3.91 14.30
N GLN A 10 -15.81 -4.57 15.23
CA GLN A 10 -15.16 -3.88 16.35
C GLN A 10 -13.82 -3.32 15.87
N GLU A 11 -13.75 -2.01 15.68
CA GLU A 11 -12.49 -1.34 15.35
C GLU A 11 -11.57 -1.29 16.57
N THR A 12 -10.35 -1.79 16.43
CA THR A 12 -9.30 -1.62 17.44
C THR A 12 -8.17 -0.82 16.82
N THR A 13 -7.88 0.35 17.41
CA THR A 13 -6.67 1.10 17.08
C THR A 13 -5.49 0.36 17.70
N LEU A 14 -4.73 -0.36 16.87
CA LEU A 14 -3.54 -1.07 17.33
C LEU A 14 -2.43 -0.10 17.73
N PHE A 15 -2.34 1.06 17.05
CA PHE A 15 -1.34 2.10 17.28
C PHE A 15 -1.82 3.49 16.81
N LYS A 16 -1.38 4.56 17.49
CA LYS A 16 -1.55 5.96 17.05
C LYS A 16 -0.21 6.70 16.96
N SER A 17 -0.14 7.74 16.13
CA SER A 17 1.05 8.60 16.04
C SER A 17 1.43 9.15 17.41
N GLY A 18 2.71 9.03 17.76
CA GLY A 18 3.27 9.42 19.06
C GLY A 18 3.33 8.28 20.08
N ASP A 19 2.66 7.14 19.83
CA ASP A 19 2.85 5.96 20.67
C ASP A 19 4.31 5.48 20.58
N LEU A 20 4.88 5.17 21.75
CA LEU A 20 6.27 4.73 21.91
C LEU A 20 7.31 5.71 21.31
N GLY A 21 6.94 6.98 21.11
CA GLY A 21 7.82 8.02 20.55
C GLY A 21 7.98 7.98 19.02
N TYR A 22 7.24 7.12 18.33
CA TYR A 22 7.29 7.02 16.87
C TYR A 22 6.15 7.82 16.23
N ALA A 23 6.49 8.66 15.25
CA ALA A 23 5.48 9.29 14.39
C ALA A 23 4.76 8.25 13.50
N CYS A 24 5.44 7.15 13.15
CA CYS A 24 4.91 6.05 12.34
C CYS A 24 5.48 4.71 12.82
N PHE A 25 4.64 3.66 12.87
CA PHE A 25 5.07 2.31 13.21
C PHE A 25 5.71 1.64 12.00
N ARG A 26 6.88 1.02 12.22
CA ARG A 26 7.69 0.39 11.18
C ARG A 26 7.56 -1.13 11.28
N ILE A 27 6.74 -1.73 10.43
CA ILE A 27 7.06 -3.10 9.98
C ILE A 27 8.36 -2.93 9.17
N PRO A 28 9.42 -3.75 9.35
CA PRO A 28 10.78 -3.44 8.91
C PRO A 28 11.00 -2.99 7.45
N ALA A 29 10.00 -3.07 6.55
CA ALA A 29 10.13 -2.61 5.17
C ALA A 29 8.95 -1.80 4.58
N LEU A 30 7.88 -1.47 5.33
CA LEU A 30 6.76 -0.65 4.83
C LEU A 30 6.62 0.66 5.60
N ALA A 31 7.46 1.65 5.29
CA ALA A 31 7.39 2.97 5.90
C ALA A 31 6.58 3.93 5.03
N THR A 32 5.50 4.50 5.59
CA THR A 32 4.64 5.48 4.90
C THR A 32 4.39 6.69 5.80
N PRO A 33 4.14 7.90 5.24
CA PRO A 33 4.02 9.15 5.99
C PRO A 33 2.59 9.35 6.52
N MET A 34 2.01 8.32 7.16
CA MET A 34 0.58 8.27 7.53
C MET A 34 -0.34 8.62 6.35
N CYS A 35 -0.26 7.81 5.30
CA CYS A 35 -1.08 7.92 4.10
C CYS A 35 -1.71 6.57 3.80
N GLN A 36 -2.90 6.57 3.19
CA GLN A 36 -3.48 5.32 2.70
C GLN A 36 -2.52 4.68 1.68
N SER A 37 -2.46 3.36 1.71
CA SER A 37 -1.67 2.52 0.83
C SER A 37 -2.52 1.29 0.49
N SER A 38 -2.19 0.61 -0.60
CA SER A 38 -2.93 -0.57 -1.05
C SER A 38 -2.04 -1.81 -0.99
N ILE A 39 -2.66 -2.95 -0.69
CA ILE A 39 -2.01 -4.26 -0.64
C ILE A 39 -2.87 -5.27 -1.39
N LEU A 40 -2.23 -6.07 -2.24
CA LEU A 40 -2.87 -7.10 -3.05
C LEU A 40 -2.04 -8.37 -3.01
N ARG A 41 -2.72 -9.52 -2.98
CA ARG A 41 -2.08 -10.82 -3.23
C ARG A 41 -2.25 -11.20 -4.69
N GLN A 42 -1.16 -11.59 -5.34
CA GLN A 42 -1.16 -12.14 -6.71
C GLN A 42 -0.23 -13.35 -6.75
N GLY A 43 -0.83 -14.53 -6.98
CA GLY A 43 -0.14 -15.81 -6.79
C GLY A 43 0.25 -16.05 -5.32
N ASN A 44 1.52 -16.36 -5.09
CA ASN A 44 2.13 -16.51 -3.77
C ASN A 44 2.81 -15.23 -3.25
N LYS A 45 2.84 -14.16 -4.05
CA LYS A 45 3.49 -12.88 -3.71
C LYS A 45 2.44 -11.89 -3.17
N LEU A 46 2.85 -11.07 -2.20
CA LEU A 46 2.11 -9.88 -1.78
C LEU A 46 2.74 -8.65 -2.42
N TYR A 47 1.92 -7.69 -2.82
CA TYR A 47 2.34 -6.43 -3.38
C TYR A 47 1.75 -5.30 -2.57
N HIS A 48 2.59 -4.35 -2.18
CA HIS A 48 2.19 -3.15 -1.47
C HIS A 48 2.55 -1.92 -2.32
N CYS A 49 1.60 -1.01 -2.49
CA CYS A 49 1.82 0.27 -3.13
C CYS A 49 1.53 1.40 -2.14
N GLY A 50 2.44 2.36 -2.04
CA GLY A 50 2.24 3.54 -1.21
C GLY A 50 3.40 4.53 -1.29
N PRO A 51 3.23 5.75 -0.74
CA PRO A 51 4.32 6.71 -0.65
C PRO A 51 5.42 6.20 0.29
N ALA A 52 6.64 6.07 -0.21
CA ALA A 52 7.78 5.49 0.50
C ALA A 52 8.69 6.53 1.19
N ASP A 53 8.37 7.81 1.09
CA ASP A 53 9.02 8.82 1.93
C ASP A 53 8.39 8.85 3.33
N THR A 54 9.23 8.83 4.37
CA THR A 54 8.79 8.75 5.77
C THR A 54 8.21 10.04 6.32
N ALA A 55 8.47 11.17 5.67
CA ALA A 55 8.05 12.50 6.13
C ALA A 55 7.04 13.16 5.19
N ARG A 56 7.00 12.77 3.92
CA ARG A 56 6.22 13.44 2.87
C ARG A 56 5.44 12.43 2.05
N ARG A 57 4.21 12.78 1.65
CA ARG A 57 3.42 12.04 0.67
C ARG A 57 4.05 12.15 -0.73
N SER A 58 5.10 11.36 -0.96
CA SER A 58 5.93 11.36 -2.16
C SER A 58 6.63 10.02 -2.37
N ARG A 59 7.17 9.82 -3.59
CA ARG A 59 7.80 8.55 -4.03
C ARG A 59 6.85 7.37 -3.92
N LEU A 60 5.86 7.31 -4.82
CA LEU A 60 4.96 6.16 -4.92
C LEU A 60 5.76 4.93 -5.36
N LEU A 61 5.81 3.92 -4.51
CA LEU A 61 6.65 2.75 -4.68
C LEU A 61 5.79 1.49 -4.62
N LEU A 62 5.96 0.61 -5.62
CA LEU A 62 5.50 -0.76 -5.57
C LEU A 62 6.59 -1.63 -4.93
N GLN A 63 6.21 -2.40 -3.92
CA GLN A 63 7.09 -3.34 -3.23
C GLN A 63 6.44 -4.73 -3.24
N LYS A 64 7.25 -5.78 -3.23
CA LYS A 64 6.77 -7.16 -3.15
C LYS A 64 7.29 -7.85 -1.90
N SER A 65 6.55 -8.86 -1.45
CA SER A 65 6.95 -9.79 -0.40
C SER A 65 6.69 -11.21 -0.87
N GLU A 66 7.69 -12.08 -0.71
CA GLU A 66 7.62 -13.51 -1.03
C GLU A 66 7.52 -14.39 0.23
N ASP A 67 7.59 -13.78 1.41
CA ASP A 67 7.66 -14.47 2.72
C ASP A 67 6.46 -14.14 3.62
N TYR A 68 5.30 -13.91 3.01
CA TYR A 68 4.03 -13.59 3.67
C TYR A 68 4.05 -12.29 4.49
N GLY A 69 4.81 -11.29 4.03
CA GLY A 69 4.84 -9.95 4.59
C GLY A 69 5.90 -9.72 5.66
N GLN A 70 6.84 -10.66 5.85
CA GLN A 70 7.93 -10.50 6.81
C GLN A 70 9.01 -9.54 6.29
N SER A 71 9.35 -9.63 5.01
CA SER A 71 10.25 -8.71 4.31
C SER A 71 9.62 -8.20 3.02
N TRP A 72 10.07 -7.01 2.60
CA TRP A 72 9.57 -6.33 1.41
C TRP A 72 10.73 -5.76 0.60
N GLU A 73 10.70 -5.98 -0.71
CA GLU A 73 11.71 -5.49 -1.65
C GLU A 73 11.07 -4.57 -2.70
N PRO A 74 11.79 -3.54 -3.17
CA PRO A 74 11.26 -2.64 -4.18
C PRO A 74 11.12 -3.36 -5.52
N VAL A 75 9.98 -3.14 -6.18
CA VAL A 75 9.72 -3.58 -7.56
C VAL A 75 9.93 -2.42 -8.51
N GLU A 76 9.17 -1.34 -8.31
CA GLU A 76 9.19 -0.18 -9.21
C GLU A 76 8.84 1.10 -8.47
N THR A 77 9.58 2.18 -8.74
CA THR A 77 9.15 3.52 -8.36
C THR A 77 8.23 4.09 -9.42
N ILE A 78 6.92 4.02 -9.16
CA ILE A 78 5.86 4.44 -10.09
C ILE A 78 5.89 5.95 -10.32
N TRP A 79 6.16 6.73 -9.27
CA TRP A 79 6.19 8.18 -9.36
C TRP A 79 7.10 8.81 -8.30
N MET A 80 8.06 9.64 -8.73
CA MET A 80 9.02 10.29 -7.83
C MET A 80 8.44 11.49 -7.06
N GLY A 81 7.42 12.16 -7.63
CA GLY A 81 6.87 13.39 -7.08
C GLY A 81 5.90 13.18 -5.92
N SER A 82 5.07 14.20 -5.66
CA SER A 82 3.99 14.08 -4.68
C SER A 82 3.00 13.01 -5.12
N ALA A 83 2.70 12.08 -4.21
CA ALA A 83 1.78 10.97 -4.39
C ALA A 83 1.04 10.70 -3.08
N ALA A 84 -0.25 10.45 -3.16
CA ALA A 84 -1.09 10.21 -2.00
C ALA A 84 -1.74 8.82 -2.09
N TYR A 85 -3.06 8.75 -2.24
CA TYR A 85 -3.77 7.48 -2.19
C TYR A 85 -3.48 6.67 -3.45
N CYS A 86 -3.53 5.36 -3.30
CA CYS A 86 -3.40 4.45 -4.42
C CYS A 86 -4.21 3.18 -4.19
N ASP A 87 -4.52 2.52 -5.30
CA ASP A 87 -5.12 1.21 -5.32
C ASP A 87 -4.46 0.33 -6.38
N VAL A 88 -4.24 -0.93 -6.05
CA VAL A 88 -3.59 -1.90 -6.94
C VAL A 88 -4.53 -3.06 -7.23
N VAL A 89 -4.56 -3.48 -8.50
CA VAL A 89 -5.42 -4.58 -8.97
C VAL A 89 -4.63 -5.50 -9.90
N ALA A 90 -4.92 -6.80 -9.85
CA ALA A 90 -4.38 -7.75 -10.81
C ALA A 90 -5.13 -7.59 -12.13
N VAL A 91 -4.45 -7.13 -13.18
CA VAL A 91 -5.02 -6.99 -14.53
C VAL A 91 -4.86 -8.29 -15.31
N ALA A 92 -3.70 -8.91 -15.19
CA ALA A 92 -3.35 -10.21 -15.77
C ALA A 92 -2.34 -10.92 -14.85
N PRO A 93 -2.01 -12.21 -15.06
CA PRO A 93 -1.08 -12.96 -14.20
C PRO A 93 0.27 -12.25 -13.96
N ASP A 94 0.74 -11.49 -14.93
CA ASP A 94 2.01 -10.75 -14.96
C ASP A 94 1.82 -9.23 -15.10
N ILE A 95 0.58 -8.72 -14.99
CA ILE A 95 0.30 -7.28 -15.13
C ILE A 95 -0.46 -6.77 -13.90
N MET A 96 0.14 -5.78 -13.24
CA MET A 96 -0.46 -5.02 -12.14
C MET A 96 -1.01 -3.70 -12.67
N GLY A 97 -2.27 -3.41 -12.39
CA GLY A 97 -2.86 -2.10 -12.58
C GLY A 97 -2.69 -1.27 -11.32
N VAL A 98 -2.32 0.00 -11.47
CA VAL A 98 -2.17 0.93 -10.35
C VAL A 98 -2.94 2.21 -10.65
N PHE A 99 -3.89 2.52 -9.78
CA PHE A 99 -4.68 3.73 -9.79
C PHE A 99 -4.23 4.63 -8.64
N TYR A 100 -3.85 5.89 -8.87
CA TYR A 100 -3.26 6.71 -7.81
C TYR A 100 -3.44 8.23 -7.99
N GLU A 101 -3.35 8.95 -6.88
CA GLU A 101 -3.36 10.41 -6.81
C GLU A 101 -1.92 10.95 -6.87
N ARG A 102 -1.66 11.98 -7.69
CA ARG A 102 -0.36 12.65 -7.74
C ARG A 102 -0.44 14.17 -7.91
N GLN A 103 0.72 14.82 -7.88
CA GLN A 103 0.88 16.26 -8.13
C GLN A 103 0.02 17.12 -7.21
N GLY A 104 0.03 16.83 -5.90
CA GLY A 104 -0.76 17.56 -4.92
C GLY A 104 -2.26 17.46 -5.17
N TYR A 105 -2.75 16.24 -5.47
CA TYR A 105 -4.16 15.93 -5.73
C TYR A 105 -4.75 16.55 -7.00
N SER A 106 -3.91 17.03 -7.92
CA SER A 106 -4.39 17.62 -9.19
C SER A 106 -4.61 16.57 -10.29
N GLU A 107 -4.11 15.34 -10.11
CA GLU A 107 -4.20 14.28 -11.09
C GLU A 107 -4.59 12.94 -10.46
N MET A 108 -5.53 12.24 -11.11
CA MET A 108 -5.84 10.81 -10.92
C MET A 108 -5.24 10.04 -12.10
N VAL A 109 -4.37 9.08 -11.81
CA VAL A 109 -3.58 8.40 -12.84
C VAL A 109 -3.82 6.90 -12.78
N TRP A 110 -4.00 6.31 -13.96
CA TRP A 110 -3.96 4.87 -14.16
C TRP A 110 -2.67 4.50 -14.88
N THR A 111 -1.96 3.49 -14.39
CA THR A 111 -0.83 2.88 -15.09
C THR A 111 -0.87 1.37 -14.96
N GLN A 112 -0.15 0.69 -15.84
CA GLN A 112 0.07 -0.75 -15.76
C GLN A 112 1.57 -1.01 -15.62
N ILE A 113 1.91 -1.99 -14.79
CA ILE A 113 3.27 -2.44 -14.51
C ILE A 113 3.35 -3.90 -14.89
N VAL A 114 4.34 -4.25 -15.70
CA VAL A 114 4.67 -5.65 -15.99
C VAL A 114 5.50 -6.17 -14.82
N LEU A 115 5.06 -7.27 -14.23
CA LEU A 115 5.74 -7.92 -13.12
C LEU A 115 6.76 -8.92 -13.67
N ASP A 116 7.95 -8.92 -13.08
CA ASP A 116 8.88 -10.01 -13.31
C ASP A 116 8.29 -11.34 -12.79
N PRO A 117 8.47 -12.46 -13.54
CA PRO A 117 7.96 -13.77 -13.18
C PRO A 117 8.19 -14.20 -11.71
#